data_AF-A0A7T1F2F6-F1
#
_entry.id   AF-A0A7T1F2F6-F1
#
_cell.length_a   1.000
_cell.length_b   1.000
_cell.length_c   1.000
_cell.angle_alpha   90.00
_cell.angle_beta   90.00
_cell.angle_gamma   90.00
#
_symmetry.space_group_name_H-M   'P 1'
#
loop_
_entity.id
_entity.type
_entity.pdbx_description
1 polymer ?
#
loop_
_entity_poly.entity_id
_entity_poly.type
_entity_poly.pdbx_seq_one_letter_code
_entity_poly.pdbx_strand_id
1 'polypeptide(L)' 'MLGLHDFTIALLYILCIASSLLCVIYGILYWNQGGEKPIEPVKLVEWQKEEKELEEEL' A
#
# COMPACT_ATOMS: atom_id res chain seq x y z
N MET A 1 8.23 -3.49 37.80
CA MET A 1 8.47 -4.58 36.84
C MET A 1 8.22 -4.09 35.41
N LEU A 2 9.08 -3.21 34.91
CA LEU A 2 9.19 -2.87 33.46
C LEU A 2 10.67 -2.90 33.00
N GLY A 3 11.60 -3.30 33.88
CA GLY A 3 13.03 -3.39 33.57
C GLY A 3 13.73 -2.08 33.22
N LEU A 4 13.05 -0.92 33.27
CA LEU A 4 13.56 0.38 32.82
C LEU A 4 14.75 0.94 33.63
N HIS A 5 15.23 0.23 34.65
CA HIS A 5 16.45 0.61 35.37
C HIS A 5 17.70 0.28 34.52
N ASP A 6 17.59 -0.67 33.59
CA ASP A 6 18.65 -0.99 32.65
C ASP A 6 18.51 -0.14 31.39
N PHE A 7 19.53 0.68 31.14
CA PHE A 7 19.62 1.56 29.98
C PHE A 7 19.41 0.79 28.66
N THR A 8 19.91 -0.43 28.58
CA THR A 8 19.81 -1.30 27.40
C THR A 8 18.36 -1.66 27.10
N ILE A 9 17.59 -1.99 28.13
CA ILE A 9 16.18 -2.37 28.01
C ILE A 9 15.32 -1.17 27.64
N ALA A 10 15.58 0.00 28.23
CA ALA A 10 14.91 1.24 27.84
C ALA A 10 15.17 1.60 26.37
N LEU A 11 16.41 1.44 25.91
CA LEU A 11 16.79 1.67 24.52
C LEU A 11 16.09 0.70 23.56
N LEU A 12 16.01 -0.59 23.91
CA LEU A 12 15.28 -1.60 23.12
C LEU A 12 13.81 -1.22 22.94
N TYR A 13 13.11 -0.79 24.00
CA TYR A 13 11.73 -0.34 23.89
C TYR A 13 11.59 0.86 22.96
N ILE A 14 12.48 1.85 23.06
CA ILE A 14 12.46 3.03 22.19
C ILE A 14 12.69 2.63 20.73
N LEU A 15 13.65 1.74 20.46
CA LEU A 15 13.93 1.26 19.11
C LEU A 15 12.76 0.47 18.53
N CYS A 16 12.11 -0.40 19.31
CA CYS A 16 10.94 -1.14 18.85
C CYS A 16 9.79 -0.21 18.49
N ILE A 17 9.51 0.80 19.33
CA ILE A 17 8.48 1.80 19.05
C ILE A 17 8.86 2.60 17.81
N ALA A 18 10.10 3.09 17.71
CA ALA A 18 10.57 3.84 16.55
C ALA A 18 10.46 3.02 15.26
N SER A 19 10.84 1.73 15.29
CA SER A 19 10.72 0.83 14.14
C SER A 19 9.26 0.67 13.71
N SER A 20 8.34 0.44 14.67
CA SER A 20 6.91 0.33 14.37
C SER A 20 6.35 1.61 13.74
N LEU A 21 6.76 2.78 14.24
CA LEU A 21 6.36 4.07 13.70
C LEU A 21 6.89 4.28 12.28
N LEU A 22 8.15 3.93 12.02
CA LEU A 22 8.73 4.01 10.68
C LEU A 22 7.95 3.15 9.67
N CYS A 23 7.58 1.92 10.05
CA CYS A 23 6.77 1.05 9.19
C CYS A 23 5.40 1.67 8.87
N VAL A 24 4.72 2.23 9.88
CA VAL A 24 3.41 2.87 9.70
C VAL A 24 3.52 4.12 8.84
N ILE A 25 4.50 5.00 9.11
CA ILE A 25 4.71 6.24 8.35
C ILE A 25 5.04 5.91 6.89
N TYR A 26 5.94 4.95 6.66
CA TYR A 26 6.27 4.50 5.32
C TYR A 26 5.04 3.96 4.58
N GLY A 27 4.25 3.11 5.25
CA GLY A 27 2.97 2.65 4.71
C GLY A 27 2.08 3.82 4.31
N ILE A 28 1.82 4.76 5.22
CA ILE A 28 0.95 5.93 4.94
C ILE A 28 1.47 6.77 3.75
N LEU A 29 2.78 6.99 3.65
CA LEU A 29 3.36 7.79 2.57
C LEU A 29 3.31 7.09 1.22
N TYR A 30 3.51 5.77 1.19
CA TYR A 30 3.74 5.03 -0.05
C TYR A 30 2.59 4.08 -0.45
N TRP A 31 1.55 3.90 0.38
CA TRP A 31 0.50 2.91 0.12
C TRP A 31 -0.27 3.12 -1.19
N ASN A 32 -0.31 4.35 -1.71
CA ASN A 32 -1.09 4.72 -2.89
C ASN A 32 -0.23 5.12 -4.11
N GLN A 33 1.10 4.89 -4.06
CA GLN A 33 1.99 5.31 -5.15
C GLN A 33 2.16 4.24 -6.26
N GLY A 34 1.76 3.00 -5.99
CA GLY A 34 1.87 1.88 -6.92
C GLY A 34 0.56 1.45 -7.59
N GLY A 35 -0.53 2.19 -7.37
CA GLY A 35 -1.80 1.90 -8.03
C GLY A 35 -1.65 2.05 -9.54
N GLU A 36 -2.13 1.07 -10.30
CA GLU A 36 -2.29 1.21 -11.75
C GLU A 36 -2.91 2.57 -12.04
N LYS A 37 -2.35 3.29 -13.03
CA LYS A 37 -2.98 4.52 -13.49
C LYS A 37 -4.45 4.19 -13.76
N PRO A 38 -5.40 4.98 -13.23
CA PRO A 38 -6.80 4.72 -13.49
C PRO A 38 -6.97 4.61 -15.00
N ILE A 39 -7.46 3.45 -15.45
CA ILE A 39 -7.71 3.22 -16.88
C ILE A 39 -8.66 4.34 -17.31
N GLU A 40 -8.24 5.09 -18.33
CA GLU A 40 -9.07 6.18 -18.83
C GLU A 40 -10.46 5.62 -19.18
N PRO A 41 -11.55 6.27 -18.73
CA PRO A 41 -12.90 5.73 -18.88
C PRO A 41 -13.27 5.49 -20.36
N VAL A 42 -12.63 6.22 -21.28
CA VAL A 42 -12.77 6.03 -22.73
C VAL A 42 -12.26 4.65 -23.17
N LYS A 43 -11.10 4.22 -22.68
CA LYS A 43 -10.51 2.92 -23.03
C LYS A 43 -11.33 1.74 -22.52
N LEU A 44 -11.96 1.89 -21.34
CA LEU A 44 -12.89 0.90 -20.80
C LEU A 44 -14.10 0.71 -21.72
N VAL A 45 -14.68 1.80 -22.21
CA VAL A 45 -15.84 1.75 -23.12
C VAL A 45 -15.48 1.16 -24.48
N GLU A 46 -14.28 1.46 -24.99
CA GLU A 46 -13.77 0.86 -26.24
C GLU A 46 -13.58 -0.66 -26.09
N TRP A 47 -12.92 -1.12 -25.04
CA TRP A 47 -12.78 -2.56 -24.77
C TRP A 47 -14.12 -3.27 -24.62
N GLN A 48 -15.09 -2.67 -23.93
CA GLN A 48 -16.43 -3.23 -23.79
C GLN A 48 -17.18 -3.34 -25.13
N LYS A 49 -16.90 -2.45 -26.08
CA LYS A 49 -17.48 -2.53 -27.43
C LYS A 49 -16.79 -3.60 -28.25
N GLU A 50 -15.46 -3.63 -28.25
CA GLU A 50 -14.67 -4.64 -28.96
C GLU A 50 -15.02 -6.06 -28.48
N GLU A 51 -15.18 -6.27 -27.16
CA GLU A 51 -15.61 -7.57 -26.62
C GLU A 51 -16.99 -7.98 -27.13
N LYS A 52 -17.95 -7.05 -27.19
CA LYS A 52 -19.28 -7.34 -27.73
C LYS A 52 -19.27 -7.66 -29.21
N GLU A 53 -18.50 -6.91 -30.00
CA GLU A 53 -18.37 -7.17 -31.43
C GLU A 53 -17.75 -8.55 -31.70
N LEU A 54 -16.75 -8.95 -30.92
CA LEU A 54 -16.15 -10.29 -31.00
C LEU A 54 -17.11 -11.40 -30.57
N GLU A 55 -17.96 -11.17 -29.58
CA GLU A 55 -19.01 -12.13 -29.17
C GLU A 55 -20.11 -12.27 -30.23
N GLU A 56 -20.46 -11.18 -30.93
CA GLU A 56 -21.49 -11.19 -31.98
C GLU A 56 -20.99 -11.80 -33.31
N GLU A 57 -19.69 -11.74 -33.58
CA GLU A 57 -19.06 -12.35 -34.77
C GLU A 57 -18.74 -13.86 -34.61
N LEU A 58 -18.84 -14.42 -33.39
CA LEU A 58 -18.56 -15.83 -33.08
C LEU A 58 -19.81 -16.73 -33.18
#